data_AF-D3BJ72-F1
#
_entry.id   AF-D3BJ72-F1
#
_cell.length_a   1.000
_cell.length_b   1.000
_cell.length_c   1.000
_cell.angle_alpha   90.00
_cell.angle_beta   90.00
_cell.angle_gamma   90.00
#
_symmetry.space_group_name_H-M   'P 1'
#
loop_
_entity.id
_entity.type
_entity.pdbx_description
1 polymer ?
#
loop_
_entity_poly.entity_id
_entity_poly.type
_entity_poly.pdbx_seq_one_letter_code
_entity_poly.pdbx_strand_id
1 'polypeptide(L)'
;MTDNGCINKNNSLFGKLLNNIVFRTLIFDQVRAIHRELKLNTAGFSCDLLWAVKHGHVGIFMERVKRDQIQYHQLFAQPAILWHFCKHVRALSDFREIHNKFSKSFTLDAIDALFIRCEPAIIDYLFTHCPNQEFTKRAIRNAVWNGHLAVVQRIASKYKYTKETWARLMAVAAERNNTEMFQYIWNRAERDRFWSAKAVDAFAAHPNQPMIEMIFNEMDEQDERFAVVYKQQKPLRTFRPPKRSYYAFAISRSLQLSRYLYMKNQTCLMWGIDYYPEDLICGRTPSTTFKQLTVIRAIFLTRSRL
;
A
#
# COMPACT_ATOMS: atom_id res chain seq x y z
N MET A 1 -3.06 37.60 -33.03
CA MET A 1 -3.30 36.62 -31.95
C MET A 1 -2.32 35.48 -32.14
N THR A 2 -1.14 35.55 -31.52
CA THR A 2 -0.15 34.47 -31.55
C THR A 2 -0.41 33.57 -30.36
N ASP A 3 -1.00 32.42 -30.66
CA ASP A 3 -1.31 31.38 -29.69
C ASP A 3 0.01 30.71 -29.27
N ASN A 4 0.60 31.18 -28.17
CA ASN A 4 1.81 30.60 -27.59
C ASN A 4 1.43 29.29 -26.89
N GLY A 5 1.21 28.25 -27.70
CA GLY A 5 1.02 26.88 -27.23
C GLY A 5 2.21 26.47 -26.37
N CYS A 6 2.01 26.40 -25.06
CA CYS A 6 3.01 25.89 -24.12
C CYS A 6 3.28 24.42 -24.46
N ILE A 7 4.35 24.17 -25.22
CA ILE A 7 4.84 22.83 -25.50
C ILE A 7 5.13 22.18 -24.14
N ASN A 8 4.37 21.14 -23.81
CA ASN A 8 4.59 20.34 -22.62
C ASN A 8 5.97 19.67 -22.73
N LYS A 9 6.98 20.30 -22.13
CA LYS A 9 8.40 19.89 -22.21
C LYS A 9 8.60 18.44 -21.79
N ASN A 10 7.73 17.90 -20.93
CA ASN A 10 7.77 16.52 -20.48
C ASN A 10 7.43 15.50 -21.57
N ASN A 11 6.71 15.90 -22.62
CA ASN A 11 6.36 15.02 -23.74
C ASN A 11 7.37 15.06 -24.90
N SER A 12 8.30 16.01 -24.88
CA SER A 12 9.38 16.05 -25.87
C SER A 12 10.30 14.83 -25.73
N LEU A 13 10.92 14.40 -26.85
CA LEU A 13 11.92 13.33 -26.83
C LEU A 13 13.07 13.64 -25.85
N PHE A 14 13.48 14.90 -25.79
CA PHE A 14 14.51 15.37 -24.85
C PHE A 14 14.04 15.27 -23.39
N GLY A 15 12.79 15.62 -23.10
CA GLY A 15 12.18 15.43 -21.78
C GLY A 15 12.13 13.95 -21.36
N LYS A 16 11.78 13.06 -22.29
CA LYS A 16 11.78 11.60 -22.06
C LYS A 16 13.19 11.06 -21.84
N LEU A 17 14.18 11.55 -22.59
CA LEU A 17 15.60 11.20 -22.41
C LEU A 17 16.15 11.67 -21.05
N LEU A 18 15.86 12.90 -20.63
CA LEU A 18 16.29 13.42 -19.33
C LEU A 18 15.59 12.77 -18.14
N ASN A 19 14.38 12.24 -18.36
CA ASN A 19 13.66 11.45 -17.35
C ASN A 19 14.15 10.00 -17.26
N ASN A 20 14.94 9.52 -18.23
CA ASN A 20 15.56 8.21 -18.16
C ASN A 20 16.78 8.28 -17.21
N ILE A 21 16.71 7.52 -16.11
CA ILE A 21 17.73 7.54 -15.05
C ILE A 21 19.13 7.15 -15.55
N VAL A 22 19.21 6.22 -16.51
CA VAL A 22 20.49 5.74 -17.07
C VAL A 22 21.10 6.84 -17.93
N PHE A 23 20.32 7.42 -18.84
CA PHE A 23 20.78 8.52 -19.70
C PHE A 23 21.20 9.73 -18.88
N ARG A 24 20.43 10.07 -17.85
CA ARG A 24 20.75 11.20 -16.97
C ARG A 24 22.07 10.97 -16.24
N THR A 25 22.28 9.76 -15.71
CA THR A 25 23.53 9.38 -15.05
C THR A 25 24.70 9.45 -16.02
N LEU A 26 24.56 8.90 -17.23
CA LEU A 26 25.58 8.99 -18.28
C LEU A 26 25.90 10.44 -18.66
N ILE A 27 24.89 11.29 -18.85
CA ILE A 27 25.09 12.71 -19.17
C ILE A 27 25.82 13.40 -18.02
N PHE A 28 25.43 13.17 -16.76
CA PHE A 28 26.11 13.77 -15.61
C PHE A 28 27.54 13.28 -15.47
N ASP A 29 27.81 11.99 -15.69
CA ASP A 29 29.15 11.41 -15.64
C ASP A 29 30.04 11.95 -16.77
N GLN A 30 29.50 12.08 -17.98
CA GLN A 30 30.20 12.67 -19.13
C GLN A 30 30.48 14.17 -18.91
N VAL A 31 29.50 14.94 -18.45
CA VAL A 31 29.69 16.36 -18.12
C VAL A 31 30.73 16.52 -17.01
N ARG A 32 30.71 15.63 -16.01
CA ARG A 32 31.70 15.61 -14.92
C ARG A 32 33.09 15.25 -15.43
N ALA A 33 33.22 14.29 -16.34
CA ALA A 33 34.50 13.92 -16.97
C ALA A 33 35.07 15.09 -17.79
N ILE A 34 34.24 15.73 -18.62
CA ILE A 34 34.60 16.92 -19.39
C ILE A 34 35.05 18.05 -18.47
N HIS A 35 34.33 18.32 -17.37
CA HIS A 35 34.74 19.36 -16.41
C HIS A 35 36.10 19.07 -15.76
N ARG A 36 36.42 17.79 -15.48
CA ARG A 36 37.73 17.39 -14.95
C ARG A 36 38.84 17.61 -15.97
N GLU A 37 38.63 17.20 -17.22
CA GLU A 37 39.61 17.40 -18.30
C GLU A 37 39.88 18.89 -18.57
N LEU A 38 38.82 19.70 -18.58
CA LEU A 38 38.91 21.14 -18.83
C LEU A 38 39.40 21.94 -17.62
N LYS A 39 39.70 21.29 -16.48
CA LYS A 39 40.06 21.95 -15.21
C LYS A 39 39.09 23.08 -14.82
N LEU A 40 37.83 22.96 -15.23
CA LEU A 40 36.82 23.97 -14.91
C LEU A 40 36.59 23.93 -13.41
N ASN A 41 36.69 25.09 -12.76
CA ASN A 41 36.48 25.20 -11.34
C ASN A 41 35.01 24.85 -11.02
N THR A 42 34.78 23.60 -10.61
CA THR A 42 33.43 23.09 -10.30
C THR A 42 32.84 23.69 -9.03
N ALA A 43 33.57 24.59 -8.35
CA ALA A 43 33.11 25.34 -7.18
C ALA A 43 31.75 26.05 -7.38
N GLY A 44 31.35 26.34 -8.63
CA GLY A 44 30.05 26.96 -8.94
C GLY A 44 28.89 25.99 -9.19
N PHE A 45 29.14 24.70 -9.46
CA PHE A 45 28.06 23.73 -9.69
C PHE A 45 27.62 23.11 -8.37
N SER A 46 26.89 23.89 -7.58
CA SER A 46 26.10 23.36 -6.47
C SER A 46 24.93 22.54 -7.05
N CYS A 47 25.19 21.27 -7.41
CA CYS A 47 24.12 20.30 -7.59
C CYS A 47 23.37 20.24 -6.26
N ASP A 48 22.16 20.78 -6.25
CA ASP A 48 21.31 20.79 -5.08
C ASP A 48 21.25 19.37 -4.48
N LEU A 49 21.74 19.21 -3.25
CA LEU A 49 21.78 17.92 -2.57
C LEU A 49 20.41 17.31 -2.49
N LEU A 50 19.38 18.14 -2.28
CA LEU A 50 17.99 17.73 -2.29
C LEU A 50 17.62 17.11 -3.63
N TRP A 51 18.03 17.73 -4.74
CA TRP A 51 17.80 17.19 -6.07
C TRP A 51 18.45 15.81 -6.23
N ALA A 52 19.70 15.65 -5.80
CA ALA A 52 20.43 14.39 -5.94
C ALA A 52 19.73 13.25 -5.19
N VAL A 53 19.39 13.45 -3.90
CA VAL A 53 18.69 12.42 -3.12
C VAL A 53 17.26 12.20 -3.61
N LYS A 54 16.54 13.26 -4.05
CA LYS A 54 15.15 13.16 -4.54
C LYS A 54 15.00 12.27 -5.76
N HIS A 55 16.05 12.19 -6.58
CA HIS A 55 16.09 11.34 -7.78
C HIS A 55 16.86 10.03 -7.55
N GLY A 56 17.26 9.75 -6.31
CA GLY A 56 17.91 8.50 -5.93
C GLY A 56 19.40 8.41 -6.26
N HIS A 57 20.07 9.54 -6.55
CA HIS A 57 21.52 9.60 -6.75
C HIS A 57 22.27 9.64 -5.41
N VAL A 58 22.07 8.60 -4.57
CA VAL A 58 22.65 8.50 -3.22
C VAL A 58 24.18 8.50 -3.25
N GLY A 59 24.81 7.90 -4.25
CA GLY A 59 26.28 7.92 -4.41
C GLY A 59 26.84 9.35 -4.54
N ILE A 60 26.22 10.19 -5.38
CA ILE A 60 26.63 11.60 -5.55
C ILE A 60 26.44 12.37 -4.23
N PHE A 61 25.35 12.10 -3.53
CA PHE A 61 25.10 12.67 -2.20
C PHE A 61 26.20 12.26 -1.21
N MET A 62 26.55 10.97 -1.13
CA MET A 62 27.59 10.47 -0.24
C MET A 62 28.98 11.03 -0.58
N GLU A 63 29.33 11.12 -1.87
CA GLU A 63 30.58 11.75 -2.32
C GLU A 63 30.69 13.20 -1.82
N ARG A 64 29.59 13.97 -1.91
CA ARG A 64 29.57 15.36 -1.43
C ARG A 64 29.65 15.45 0.08
N VAL A 65 28.90 14.62 0.80
CA VAL A 65 28.98 14.56 2.27
C VAL A 65 30.42 14.27 2.73
N LYS A 66 31.15 13.40 2.01
CA LYS A 66 32.55 13.07 2.30
C LYS A 66 33.51 14.19 1.94
N ARG A 67 33.37 14.75 0.74
CA ARG A 67 34.31 15.75 0.18
C ARG A 67 34.20 17.09 0.88
N ASP A 68 32.98 17.58 1.03
CA ASP A 68 32.73 18.97 1.44
C ASP A 68 32.74 19.12 2.97
N GLN A 69 33.02 18.04 3.72
CA GLN A 69 32.94 17.95 5.18
C GLN A 69 31.71 18.68 5.74
N ILE A 70 30.59 18.59 5.03
CA ILE A 70 29.47 19.53 5.20
C ILE A 70 29.03 19.46 6.66
N GLN A 71 29.13 20.61 7.33
CA GLN A 71 28.80 20.69 8.73
C GLN A 71 27.32 20.34 8.93
N TYR A 72 27.08 19.58 10.00
CA TYR A 72 25.78 19.02 10.43
C TYR A 72 24.59 19.97 10.21
N HIS A 73 24.76 21.25 10.56
CA HIS A 73 23.67 22.22 10.57
C HIS A 73 23.21 22.67 9.18
N GLN A 74 24.06 22.59 8.15
CA GLN A 74 23.71 23.05 6.80
C GLN A 74 23.03 21.98 5.96
N LEU A 75 23.50 20.73 6.05
CA LEU A 75 22.98 19.63 5.23
C LEU A 75 21.55 19.22 5.65
N PHE A 76 21.24 19.34 6.95
CA PHE A 76 20.00 18.84 7.53
C PHE A 76 19.03 19.92 8.00
N ALA A 77 19.28 21.18 7.63
CA ALA A 77 18.29 22.24 7.77
C ALA A 77 16.98 21.91 7.01
N GLN A 78 17.04 21.01 6.02
CA GLN A 78 15.89 20.54 5.25
C GLN A 78 15.61 19.06 5.55
N PRO A 79 14.57 18.74 6.36
CA PRO A 79 14.18 17.36 6.68
C PRO A 79 13.89 16.49 5.44
N ALA A 80 13.52 17.11 4.33
CA ALA A 80 13.27 16.44 3.04
C ALA A 80 14.50 15.68 2.51
N ILE A 81 15.72 16.15 2.79
CA ILE A 81 16.95 15.48 2.33
C ILE A 81 17.06 14.10 2.98
N LEU A 82 16.88 13.98 4.29
CA LEU A 82 16.92 12.70 4.99
C LEU A 82 15.79 11.78 4.58
N TRP A 83 14.59 12.34 4.38
CA TRP A 83 13.45 11.56 3.89
C TRP A 83 13.75 10.92 2.53
N HIS A 84 14.26 11.70 1.58
CA HIS A 84 14.63 11.20 0.26
C HIS A 84 15.83 10.25 0.32
N PHE A 85 16.84 10.54 1.14
CA PHE A 85 17.96 9.63 1.38
C PHE A 85 17.46 8.27 1.85
N CYS A 86 16.64 8.22 2.90
CA CYS A 86 16.04 6.98 3.42
C CYS A 86 15.20 6.24 2.37
N LYS A 87 14.43 6.98 1.57
CA LYS A 87 13.62 6.37 0.51
C LYS A 87 14.47 5.68 -0.56
N HIS A 88 15.69 6.16 -0.79
CA HIS A 88 16.50 5.76 -1.94
C HIS A 88 17.78 4.99 -1.59
N VAL A 89 18.26 5.04 -0.35
CA VAL A 89 19.44 4.31 0.09
C VAL A 89 19.25 2.80 -0.06
N ARG A 90 20.30 2.13 -0.54
CA ARG A 90 20.33 0.67 -0.73
C ARG A 90 21.50 0.01 -0.02
N ALA A 91 22.66 0.67 -0.05
CA ALA A 91 23.84 0.17 0.62
C ALA A 91 23.75 0.43 2.13
N LEU A 92 23.93 -0.65 2.92
CA LEU A 92 23.97 -0.55 4.37
C LEU A 92 25.14 0.33 4.85
N SER A 93 26.28 0.33 4.15
CA SER A 93 27.43 1.18 4.46
C SER A 93 27.06 2.66 4.45
N ASP A 94 26.33 3.10 3.42
CA ASP A 94 25.92 4.49 3.26
C ASP A 94 24.91 4.88 4.34
N PHE A 95 23.93 4.00 4.61
CA PHE A 95 22.98 4.23 5.69
C PHE A 95 23.68 4.33 7.05
N ARG A 96 24.58 3.40 7.38
CA ARG A 96 25.33 3.41 8.64
C ARG A 96 26.17 4.67 8.78
N GLU A 97 26.84 5.10 7.71
CA GLU A 97 27.67 6.30 7.76
C GLU A 97 26.83 7.54 8.09
N ILE A 98 25.72 7.74 7.40
CA ILE A 98 24.82 8.88 7.64
C ILE A 98 24.14 8.74 9.00
N HIS A 99 23.65 7.55 9.36
CA HIS A 99 22.99 7.33 10.64
C HIS A 99 23.94 7.57 11.83
N ASN A 100 25.19 7.11 11.77
CA ASN A 100 26.15 7.29 12.86
C ASN A 100 26.53 8.76 13.03
N LYS A 101 26.67 9.51 11.93
CA LYS A 101 26.98 10.95 11.97
C LYS A 101 25.77 11.80 12.37
N PHE A 102 24.57 11.38 12.00
CA PHE A 102 23.38 12.25 11.98
C PHE A 102 22.15 11.64 12.65
N SER A 103 22.30 10.65 13.54
CA SER A 103 21.17 9.93 14.18
C SER A 103 20.11 10.86 14.77
N LYS A 104 20.53 11.95 15.43
CA LYS A 104 19.63 12.95 16.04
C LYS A 104 18.84 13.78 15.02
N SER A 105 19.25 13.82 13.75
CA SER A 105 18.58 14.56 12.68
C SER A 105 17.47 13.76 12.01
N PHE A 106 17.43 12.44 12.18
CA PHE A 106 16.42 11.62 11.54
C PHE A 106 15.05 11.86 12.16
N THR A 107 14.13 12.36 11.35
CA THR A 107 12.72 12.40 11.73
C THR A 107 12.10 11.01 11.63
N LEU A 108 11.02 10.78 12.38
CA LEU A 108 10.25 9.53 12.28
C LEU A 108 9.78 9.27 10.85
N ASP A 109 9.36 10.31 10.13
CA ASP A 109 8.96 10.21 8.72
C ASP A 109 10.11 9.78 7.80
N ALA A 110 11.34 10.24 8.06
CA ALA A 110 12.50 9.80 7.29
C ALA A 110 12.80 8.33 7.57
N ILE A 111 12.77 7.88 8.83
CA ILE A 111 12.99 6.48 9.17
C ILE A 111 11.89 5.58 8.56
N ASP A 112 10.62 6.00 8.63
CA ASP A 112 9.50 5.26 8.03
C ASP A 112 9.63 5.11 6.50
N ALA A 113 10.36 6.01 5.83
CA ALA A 113 10.63 5.93 4.40
C ALA A 113 11.57 4.77 4.02
N LEU A 114 12.39 4.26 4.95
CA LEU A 114 13.23 3.06 4.74
C LEU A 114 12.37 1.82 4.45
N PHE A 115 11.15 1.80 5.00
CA PHE A 115 10.19 0.71 4.80
C PHE A 115 9.45 0.77 3.46
N ILE A 116 9.74 1.76 2.60
CA ILE A 116 9.23 1.78 1.22
C ILE A 116 9.98 0.76 0.35
N ARG A 117 11.28 0.57 0.59
CA ARG A 117 12.09 -0.44 -0.12
C ARG A 117 12.41 -1.66 0.73
N CYS A 118 12.39 -1.53 2.05
CA CYS A 118 12.69 -2.59 3.02
C CYS A 118 13.95 -3.37 2.68
N GLU A 119 15.04 -2.68 2.37
CA GLU A 119 16.35 -3.30 2.16
C GLU A 119 16.71 -4.13 3.42
N PRO A 120 16.73 -5.47 3.34
CA PRO A 120 16.71 -6.32 4.55
C PRO A 120 17.84 -6.00 5.52
N ALA A 121 19.05 -5.77 4.99
CA ALA A 121 20.23 -5.45 5.77
C ALA A 121 20.11 -4.13 6.56
N ILE A 122 19.38 -3.14 6.03
CA ILE A 122 19.12 -1.86 6.71
C ILE A 122 18.06 -2.06 7.81
N ILE A 123 17.01 -2.82 7.53
CA ILE A 123 15.99 -3.13 8.52
C ILE A 123 16.58 -3.95 9.68
N ASP A 124 17.40 -4.96 9.38
CA ASP A 124 18.12 -5.74 10.39
C ASP A 124 19.02 -4.85 11.25
N TYR A 125 19.73 -3.92 10.63
CA TYR A 125 20.54 -2.95 11.34
C TYR A 125 19.70 -2.10 12.30
N LEU A 126 18.57 -1.54 11.85
CA LEU A 126 17.68 -0.73 12.71
C LEU A 126 17.16 -1.52 13.91
N PHE A 127 16.68 -2.76 13.72
CA PHE A 127 16.15 -3.56 14.82
C PHE A 127 17.23 -4.06 15.78
N THR A 128 18.45 -4.28 15.30
CA THR A 128 19.56 -4.83 16.11
C THR A 128 20.35 -3.75 16.84
N HIS A 129 20.64 -2.63 16.16
CA HIS A 129 21.55 -1.58 16.67
C HIS A 129 20.80 -0.34 17.15
N CYS A 130 19.51 -0.22 16.84
CA CYS A 130 18.68 0.91 17.25
C CYS A 130 17.41 0.41 17.97
N PRO A 131 17.54 -0.33 19.09
CA PRO A 131 16.39 -0.95 19.78
C PRO A 131 15.36 0.09 20.25
N ASN A 132 15.82 1.29 20.59
CA ASN A 132 14.98 2.41 21.03
C ASN A 132 14.43 3.25 19.87
N GLN A 133 14.73 2.89 18.62
CA GLN A 133 14.16 3.58 17.46
C GLN A 133 12.65 3.32 17.42
N GLU A 134 11.89 4.40 17.43
CA GLU A 134 10.46 4.39 17.20
C GLU A 134 10.15 4.44 15.71
N PHE A 135 9.04 3.79 15.33
CA PHE A 135 8.48 3.81 13.99
C PHE A 135 7.01 4.19 14.07
N THR A 136 6.49 4.92 13.10
CA THR A 136 5.06 5.24 13.10
C THR A 136 4.25 4.14 12.40
N LYS A 137 2.92 4.29 12.39
CA LYS A 137 2.02 3.42 11.61
C LYS A 137 2.33 3.46 10.10
N ARG A 138 3.07 4.46 9.60
CA ARG A 138 3.48 4.52 8.19
C ARG A 138 4.53 3.46 7.86
N ALA A 139 5.45 3.11 8.76
CA ALA A 139 6.45 2.06 8.52
C ALA A 139 5.79 0.71 8.19
N ILE A 140 4.90 0.22 9.06
CA ILE A 140 4.20 -1.06 8.84
C ILE A 140 3.32 -0.99 7.58
N ARG A 141 2.65 0.14 7.31
CA ARG A 141 1.85 0.31 6.10
C ARG A 141 2.71 0.26 4.84
N ASN A 142 3.88 0.90 4.82
CA ASN A 142 4.80 0.87 3.71
C ASN A 142 5.34 -0.55 3.48
N ALA A 143 5.68 -1.28 4.56
CA ALA A 143 6.12 -2.66 4.47
C ALA A 143 5.02 -3.59 3.90
N VAL A 144 3.76 -3.41 4.32
CA VAL A 144 2.61 -4.15 3.77
C VAL A 144 2.38 -3.80 2.29
N TRP A 145 2.38 -2.52 1.92
CA TRP A 145 2.17 -2.06 0.55
C TRP A 145 3.18 -2.68 -0.44
N ASN A 146 4.42 -2.85 0.01
CA ASN A 146 5.50 -3.41 -0.81
C ASN A 146 5.66 -4.94 -0.62
N GLY A 147 4.82 -5.58 0.19
CA GLY A 147 4.79 -7.04 0.33
C GLY A 147 5.93 -7.64 1.19
N HIS A 148 6.54 -6.86 2.07
CA HIS A 148 7.68 -7.32 2.88
C HIS A 148 7.22 -8.01 4.18
N LEU A 149 6.73 -9.25 4.07
CA LEU A 149 6.11 -9.99 5.18
C LEU A 149 7.02 -10.12 6.42
N ALA A 150 8.29 -10.50 6.23
CA ALA A 150 9.24 -10.64 7.34
C ALA A 150 9.41 -9.33 8.15
N VAL A 151 9.41 -8.19 7.46
CA VAL A 151 9.50 -6.88 8.10
C VAL A 151 8.21 -6.54 8.85
N VAL A 152 7.05 -6.83 8.26
CA VAL A 152 5.74 -6.66 8.91
C VAL A 152 5.65 -7.51 10.18
N GLN A 153 6.10 -8.76 10.14
CA GLN A 153 6.16 -9.65 11.30
C GLN A 153 6.97 -9.04 12.44
N ARG A 154 8.16 -8.52 12.12
CA ARG A 154 9.08 -7.91 13.10
C ARG A 154 8.55 -6.61 13.69
N ILE A 155 7.92 -5.77 12.89
CA ILE A 155 7.26 -4.56 13.41
C ILE A 155 6.07 -4.95 14.30
N ALA A 156 5.24 -5.89 13.85
CA ALA A 156 4.05 -6.36 14.57
C ALA A 156 4.35 -7.14 15.86
N SER A 157 5.57 -7.65 16.04
CA SER A 157 6.01 -8.25 17.31
C SER A 157 6.43 -7.20 18.34
N LYS A 158 6.93 -6.03 17.88
CA LYS A 158 7.40 -4.94 18.74
C LYS A 158 6.28 -3.98 19.16
N TYR A 159 5.31 -3.73 18.28
CA TYR A 159 4.25 -2.74 18.52
C TYR A 159 2.87 -3.37 18.60
N LYS A 160 2.04 -2.84 19.50
CA LYS A 160 0.59 -3.10 19.52
C LYS A 160 -0.13 -2.10 18.63
N TYR A 161 -1.03 -2.60 17.78
CA TYR A 161 -1.80 -1.77 16.86
C TYR A 161 -3.29 -1.84 17.19
N THR A 162 -3.98 -0.71 16.96
CA THR A 162 -5.42 -0.62 17.14
C THR A 162 -6.17 -1.40 16.06
N LYS A 163 -7.44 -1.70 16.31
CA LYS A 163 -8.32 -2.37 15.36
C LYS A 163 -8.42 -1.67 14.02
N GLU A 164 -8.53 -0.35 14.02
CA GLU A 164 -8.60 0.45 12.80
C GLU A 164 -7.30 0.37 12.00
N THR A 165 -6.18 0.19 12.69
CA THR A 165 -4.87 0.06 12.04
C THR A 165 -4.78 -1.28 11.31
N TRP A 166 -5.13 -2.39 11.97
CA TRP A 166 -5.16 -3.71 11.34
C TRP A 166 -6.12 -3.79 10.15
N ALA A 167 -7.34 -3.24 10.28
CA ALA A 167 -8.32 -3.18 9.19
C ALA A 167 -7.77 -2.45 7.95
N ARG A 168 -7.02 -1.35 8.15
CA ARG A 168 -6.36 -0.62 7.04
C ARG A 168 -5.23 -1.44 6.41
N LEU A 169 -4.42 -2.13 7.21
CA LEU A 169 -3.33 -2.98 6.69
C LEU A 169 -3.88 -4.14 5.86
N MET A 170 -4.99 -4.75 6.29
CA MET A 170 -5.69 -5.78 5.52
C MET A 170 -6.24 -5.25 4.20
N ALA A 171 -6.85 -4.06 4.19
CA ALA A 171 -7.29 -3.43 2.94
C ALA A 171 -6.14 -3.21 1.96
N VAL A 172 -4.97 -2.77 2.45
CA VAL A 172 -3.76 -2.62 1.63
C VAL A 172 -3.25 -3.97 1.10
N ALA A 173 -3.20 -5.00 1.95
CA ALA A 173 -2.77 -6.33 1.51
C ALA A 173 -3.71 -6.91 0.43
N ALA A 174 -5.03 -6.70 0.60
CA ALA A 174 -6.04 -7.09 -0.37
C ALA A 174 -5.93 -6.32 -1.70
N GLU A 175 -5.69 -5.02 -1.66
CA GLU A 175 -5.47 -4.18 -2.85
C GLU A 175 -4.29 -4.68 -3.69
N ARG A 176 -3.24 -5.18 -3.01
CA ARG A 176 -2.05 -5.75 -3.63
C ARG A 176 -2.18 -7.25 -3.97
N ASN A 177 -3.36 -7.85 -3.76
CA ASN A 177 -3.64 -9.28 -3.91
C ASN A 177 -2.64 -10.18 -3.16
N ASN A 178 -2.08 -9.71 -2.04
CA ASN A 178 -1.08 -10.44 -1.27
C ASN A 178 -1.79 -11.28 -0.19
N THR A 179 -2.17 -12.51 -0.54
CA THR A 179 -2.92 -13.43 0.33
C THR A 179 -2.16 -13.80 1.60
N GLU A 180 -0.87 -14.09 1.47
CA GLU A 180 -0.02 -14.50 2.60
C GLU A 180 0.07 -13.37 3.63
N MET A 181 0.34 -12.14 3.16
CA MET A 181 0.33 -10.95 4.01
C MET A 181 -1.04 -10.72 4.66
N PHE A 182 -2.13 -10.88 3.89
CA PHE A 182 -3.47 -10.73 4.41
C PHE A 182 -3.77 -11.75 5.50
N GLN A 183 -3.48 -13.03 5.28
CA GLN A 183 -3.68 -14.11 6.26
C GLN A 183 -2.85 -13.88 7.52
N TYR A 184 -1.60 -13.45 7.38
CA TYR A 184 -0.78 -13.07 8.52
C TYR A 184 -1.45 -11.97 9.35
N ILE A 185 -1.86 -10.87 8.69
CA ILE A 185 -2.53 -9.76 9.38
C ILE A 185 -3.86 -10.21 9.98
N TRP A 186 -4.63 -11.04 9.28
CA TRP A 186 -5.90 -11.60 9.71
C TRP A 186 -5.78 -12.42 10.98
N ASN A 187 -4.77 -13.30 11.06
CA ASN A 187 -4.51 -14.13 12.23
C ASN A 187 -3.93 -13.34 13.41
N ARG A 188 -3.33 -12.18 13.14
CA ARG A 188 -2.73 -11.29 14.14
C ARG A 188 -3.73 -10.30 14.72
N ALA A 189 -4.65 -9.81 13.90
CA ALA A 189 -5.82 -9.12 14.39
C ALA A 189 -6.63 -10.14 15.20
N GLU A 190 -6.98 -9.80 16.44
CA GLU A 190 -8.03 -10.54 17.17
C GLU A 190 -9.20 -10.71 16.18
N ARG A 191 -9.88 -11.85 16.10
CA ARG A 191 -10.74 -12.10 14.91
C ARG A 191 -12.00 -11.22 14.88
N ASP A 192 -12.26 -10.43 15.90
CA ASP A 192 -13.50 -9.69 16.15
C ASP A 192 -13.83 -8.64 15.06
N ARG A 193 -14.45 -9.03 13.94
CA ARG A 193 -14.90 -8.15 12.83
C ARG A 193 -13.85 -7.15 12.33
N PHE A 194 -12.71 -7.63 11.84
CA PHE A 194 -11.66 -6.74 11.30
C PHE A 194 -11.70 -6.60 9.78
N TRP A 195 -12.58 -7.31 9.07
CA TRP A 195 -12.74 -7.09 7.63
C TRP A 195 -13.40 -5.74 7.35
N SER A 196 -12.88 -5.05 6.33
CA SER A 196 -13.54 -3.87 5.78
C SER A 196 -14.20 -4.25 4.45
N ALA A 197 -15.32 -3.61 4.11
CA ALA A 197 -15.92 -3.74 2.78
C ALA A 197 -14.88 -3.53 1.66
N LYS A 198 -13.97 -2.56 1.88
CA LYS A 198 -12.83 -2.29 1.00
C LYS A 198 -11.91 -3.50 0.77
N ALA A 199 -11.64 -4.31 1.80
CA ALA A 199 -10.79 -5.50 1.65
C ALA A 199 -11.47 -6.58 0.80
N VAL A 200 -12.78 -6.80 1.00
CA VAL A 200 -13.56 -7.76 0.20
C VAL A 200 -13.66 -7.29 -1.25
N ASP A 201 -13.98 -6.01 -1.46
CA ASP A 201 -14.05 -5.42 -2.80
C ASP A 201 -12.70 -5.46 -3.52
N ALA A 202 -11.60 -5.22 -2.78
CA ALA A 202 -10.26 -5.31 -3.31
C ALA A 202 -9.93 -6.74 -3.75
N PHE A 203 -10.20 -7.77 -2.94
CA PHE A 203 -9.99 -9.16 -3.38
C PHE A 203 -10.89 -9.58 -4.52
N ALA A 204 -12.12 -9.09 -4.58
CA ALA A 204 -13.03 -9.38 -5.68
C ALA A 204 -12.68 -8.67 -6.99
N ALA A 205 -11.82 -7.64 -6.95
CA ALA A 205 -11.18 -7.10 -8.14
C ALA A 205 -10.07 -8.02 -8.70
N HIS A 206 -9.67 -9.05 -7.94
CA HIS A 206 -8.66 -10.04 -8.30
C HIS A 206 -9.30 -11.43 -8.46
N PRO A 207 -8.69 -12.36 -9.22
CA PRO A 207 -9.17 -13.74 -9.36
C PRO A 207 -8.80 -14.59 -8.14
N ASN A 208 -9.21 -14.16 -6.94
CA ASN A 208 -8.79 -14.75 -5.67
C ASN A 208 -9.97 -15.33 -4.87
N GLN A 209 -10.68 -16.25 -5.51
CA GLN A 209 -11.85 -16.91 -4.94
C GLN A 209 -11.59 -17.53 -3.55
N PRO A 210 -10.47 -18.25 -3.30
CA PRO A 210 -10.24 -18.87 -1.99
C PRO A 210 -10.19 -17.85 -0.84
N MET A 211 -9.59 -16.68 -1.08
CA MET A 211 -9.51 -15.64 -0.05
C MET A 211 -10.88 -15.04 0.25
N ILE A 212 -11.70 -14.84 -0.77
CA ILE A 212 -13.06 -14.33 -0.59
C ILE A 212 -13.91 -15.35 0.17
N GLU A 213 -13.85 -16.63 -0.21
CA GLU A 213 -14.54 -17.72 0.49
C GLU A 213 -14.10 -17.83 1.95
N MET A 214 -12.79 -17.72 2.22
CA MET A 214 -12.26 -17.67 3.59
C MET A 214 -12.87 -16.53 4.40
N ILE A 215 -12.93 -15.31 3.84
CA ILE A 215 -13.51 -14.15 4.51
C ILE A 215 -15.00 -14.39 4.79
N PHE A 216 -15.78 -14.84 3.81
CA PHE A 216 -17.22 -15.08 4.00
C PHE A 216 -17.50 -16.19 5.01
N ASN A 217 -16.77 -17.31 4.98
CA ASN A 217 -16.96 -18.39 5.97
C ASN A 217 -16.73 -17.88 7.40
N GLU A 218 -15.64 -17.13 7.65
CA GLU A 218 -15.39 -16.58 8.99
C GLU A 218 -16.43 -15.51 9.37
N MET A 219 -16.98 -14.75 8.40
CA MET A 219 -18.11 -13.85 8.65
C MET A 219 -19.34 -14.61 9.16
N ASP A 220 -19.67 -15.74 8.53
CA ASP A 220 -20.82 -16.56 8.94
C ASP A 220 -20.61 -17.17 10.32
N GLU A 221 -19.43 -17.74 10.59
CA GLU A 221 -19.08 -18.28 11.90
C GLU A 221 -19.15 -17.23 13.00
N GLN A 222 -18.81 -15.97 12.70
CA GLN A 222 -18.95 -14.87 13.65
C GLN A 222 -20.41 -14.47 13.84
N ASP A 223 -21.19 -14.36 12.76
CA ASP A 223 -22.62 -14.07 12.83
C ASP A 223 -23.36 -15.12 13.68
N GLU A 224 -23.02 -16.41 13.53
CA GLU A 224 -23.54 -17.51 14.35
C GLU A 224 -23.13 -17.38 15.83
N ARG A 225 -21.84 -17.14 16.11
CA ARG A 225 -21.36 -16.91 17.49
C ARG A 225 -22.08 -15.76 18.16
N PHE A 226 -22.26 -14.64 17.46
CA PHE A 226 -23.02 -13.51 17.99
C PHE A 226 -24.49 -13.88 18.20
N ALA A 227 -25.13 -14.59 17.27
CA ALA A 227 -26.52 -15.00 17.42
C ALA A 227 -26.75 -15.83 18.71
N VAL A 228 -25.81 -16.71 19.08
CA VAL A 228 -25.86 -17.46 20.35
C VAL A 228 -25.76 -16.53 21.56
N VAL A 229 -24.77 -15.62 21.58
CA VAL A 229 -24.58 -14.65 22.66
C VAL A 229 -25.81 -13.75 22.83
N TYR A 230 -26.39 -13.27 21.73
CA TYR A 230 -27.59 -12.44 21.74
C TYR A 230 -28.85 -13.18 22.20
N LYS A 231 -28.99 -14.48 21.93
CA LYS A 231 -30.10 -15.29 22.47
C LYS A 231 -30.03 -15.43 23.99
N GLN A 232 -28.82 -15.43 24.55
CA GLN A 232 -28.57 -15.56 25.99
C GLN A 232 -28.70 -14.23 26.75
N GLN A 233 -28.37 -13.11 26.11
CA GLN A 233 -28.53 -11.78 26.68
C GLN A 233 -29.96 -11.26 26.42
N LYS A 234 -30.75 -11.05 27.48
CA LYS A 234 -32.15 -10.57 27.44
C LYS A 234 -32.40 -9.48 26.37
N PRO A 235 -33.61 -9.44 25.76
CA PRO A 235 -33.89 -8.93 24.40
C PRO A 235 -33.91 -7.40 24.25
N LEU A 236 -32.97 -6.66 24.84
CA LEU A 236 -32.95 -5.19 24.76
C LEU A 236 -32.35 -4.67 23.45
N ARG A 237 -31.70 -5.49 22.62
CA ARG A 237 -31.17 -5.07 21.32
C ARG A 237 -31.32 -6.15 20.25
N THR A 238 -31.89 -5.77 19.11
CA THR A 238 -31.91 -6.63 17.91
C THR A 238 -30.50 -6.73 17.35
N PHE A 239 -29.98 -7.97 17.23
CA PHE A 239 -28.75 -8.22 16.49
C PHE A 239 -28.98 -7.85 15.02
N ARG A 240 -28.21 -6.88 14.52
CA ARG A 240 -28.18 -6.53 13.10
C ARG A 240 -26.83 -6.97 12.54
N PRO A 241 -26.76 -8.05 11.75
CA PRO A 241 -25.53 -8.39 11.06
C PRO A 241 -25.10 -7.22 10.16
N PRO A 242 -23.80 -7.06 9.88
CA PRO A 242 -23.32 -6.05 8.93
C PRO A 242 -24.07 -6.21 7.62
N LYS A 243 -24.61 -5.10 7.07
CA LYS A 243 -25.34 -5.16 5.81
C LYS A 243 -24.43 -5.67 4.70
N ARG A 244 -24.69 -6.87 4.18
CA ARG A 244 -23.92 -7.47 3.09
C ARG A 244 -24.11 -6.74 1.75
N SER A 245 -25.06 -5.80 1.68
CA SER A 245 -25.23 -4.87 0.56
C SER A 245 -23.98 -4.03 0.27
N TYR A 246 -23.09 -3.84 1.24
CA TYR A 246 -21.81 -3.14 1.03
C TYR A 246 -20.83 -3.90 0.11
N TYR A 247 -21.08 -5.19 -0.19
CA TYR A 247 -20.23 -6.02 -1.05
C TYR A 247 -20.77 -6.17 -2.47
N ALA A 248 -21.73 -5.32 -2.88
CA ALA A 248 -22.37 -5.41 -4.19
C ALA A 248 -21.36 -5.35 -5.35
N PHE A 249 -20.28 -4.58 -5.20
CA PHE A 249 -19.19 -4.55 -6.18
C PHE A 249 -18.52 -5.92 -6.31
N ALA A 250 -18.10 -6.53 -5.20
CA ALA A 250 -17.50 -7.85 -5.19
C ALA A 250 -18.40 -8.92 -5.84
N ILE A 251 -19.68 -8.92 -5.48
CA ILE A 251 -20.67 -9.86 -6.00
C ILE A 251 -20.85 -9.68 -7.51
N SER A 252 -20.92 -8.43 -7.98
CA SER A 252 -21.11 -8.11 -9.40
C SER A 252 -19.94 -8.53 -10.30
N ARG A 253 -18.73 -8.64 -9.73
CA ARG A 253 -17.49 -8.90 -10.48
C ARG A 253 -17.14 -10.38 -10.58
N SER A 254 -17.63 -11.22 -9.66
CA SER A 254 -17.32 -12.65 -9.63
C SER A 254 -18.58 -13.50 -9.70
N LEU A 255 -18.80 -14.15 -10.86
CA LEU A 255 -19.86 -15.15 -11.03
C LEU A 255 -19.67 -16.34 -10.06
N GLN A 256 -18.42 -16.73 -9.81
CA GLN A 256 -18.09 -17.78 -8.85
C GLN A 256 -18.49 -17.37 -7.43
N LEU A 257 -18.20 -16.13 -7.04
CA LEU A 257 -18.62 -15.59 -5.76
C LEU A 257 -20.15 -15.52 -5.63
N SER A 258 -20.84 -15.04 -6.67
CA SER A 258 -22.31 -15.03 -6.70
C SER A 258 -22.88 -16.44 -6.52
N ARG A 259 -22.32 -17.44 -7.20
CA ARG A 259 -22.71 -18.86 -7.04
C ARG A 259 -22.41 -19.38 -5.65
N TYR A 260 -21.23 -19.06 -5.10
CA TYR A 260 -20.83 -19.46 -3.76
C TYR A 260 -21.80 -18.92 -2.69
N LEU A 261 -22.08 -17.61 -2.71
CA LEU A 261 -22.99 -16.97 -1.77
C LEU A 261 -24.42 -17.52 -1.91
N TYR A 262 -24.82 -17.86 -3.12
CA TYR A 262 -26.09 -18.53 -3.39
C TYR A 262 -26.15 -19.94 -2.79
N MET A 263 -25.13 -20.76 -3.01
CA MET A 263 -25.04 -22.13 -2.46
C MET A 263 -25.06 -22.13 -0.93
N LYS A 264 -24.47 -21.12 -0.29
CA LYS A 264 -24.48 -20.94 1.16
C LYS A 264 -25.81 -20.42 1.71
N ASN A 265 -26.84 -20.21 0.87
CA ASN A 265 -28.13 -19.65 1.23
C ASN A 265 -28.05 -18.28 1.93
N GLN A 266 -27.01 -17.50 1.62
CA GLN A 266 -26.78 -16.17 2.21
C GLN A 266 -27.50 -15.06 1.48
N THR A 267 -28.15 -15.40 0.36
CA THR A 267 -28.78 -14.45 -0.56
C THR A 267 -30.15 -13.98 -0.10
N CYS A 268 -30.85 -14.74 0.75
CA CYS A 268 -32.22 -14.44 1.16
C CYS A 268 -32.35 -13.22 2.09
N LEU A 269 -31.28 -12.80 2.77
CA LEU A 269 -31.22 -11.57 3.57
C LEU A 269 -30.34 -10.47 2.96
N MET A 270 -29.57 -10.79 1.93
CA MET A 270 -28.67 -9.84 1.23
C MET A 270 -29.42 -8.84 0.36
N TRP A 271 -30.57 -9.26 -0.17
CA TRP A 271 -31.41 -8.51 -1.07
C TRP A 271 -32.80 -8.50 -0.45
N GLY A 272 -33.17 -7.40 0.22
CA GLY A 272 -34.60 -7.10 0.28
C GLY A 272 -35.08 -7.13 -1.17
N ILE A 273 -36.14 -7.89 -1.46
CA ILE A 273 -36.61 -8.19 -2.81
C ILE A 273 -36.80 -6.91 -3.67
N ASP A 274 -36.90 -5.75 -3.01
CA ASP A 274 -37.11 -4.43 -3.61
C ASP A 274 -35.84 -3.65 -3.97
N TYR A 275 -34.63 -4.10 -3.59
CA TYR A 275 -33.35 -3.44 -3.89
C TYR A 275 -32.46 -4.32 -4.79
N TYR A 276 -32.90 -4.56 -6.02
CA TYR A 276 -32.07 -5.23 -7.03
C TYR A 276 -30.94 -4.32 -7.55
N PRO A 277 -29.79 -4.88 -7.98
CA PRO A 277 -28.59 -4.15 -8.39
C PRO A 277 -28.67 -3.52 -9.79
N GLU A 278 -29.86 -3.31 -10.35
CA GLU A 278 -30.05 -2.70 -11.67
C GLU A 278 -29.42 -1.28 -11.71
N ASP A 279 -29.48 -0.56 -10.58
CA ASP A 279 -28.87 0.77 -10.42
C ASP A 279 -27.35 0.75 -10.17
N LEU A 280 -26.77 -0.38 -9.74
CA LEU A 280 -25.33 -0.51 -9.41
C LEU A 280 -24.47 -0.85 -10.63
N ILE A 281 -25.09 -1.21 -11.76
CA ILE A 281 -24.41 -1.61 -13.01
C ILE A 281 -24.18 -0.40 -13.95
N CYS A 282 -24.71 0.79 -13.60
CA CYS A 282 -24.71 1.97 -14.46
C CYS A 282 -23.34 2.64 -14.72
N GLY A 283 -22.22 2.01 -14.34
CA GLY A 283 -20.88 2.60 -14.42
C GLY A 283 -20.03 2.26 -15.66
N ARG A 284 -20.13 1.05 -16.26
CA ARG A 284 -19.33 0.65 -17.45
C ARG A 284 -20.01 -0.46 -18.25
N THR A 285 -20.02 -0.31 -19.58
CA THR A 285 -20.51 -1.23 -20.64
C THR A 285 -21.32 -2.45 -20.16
N PRO A 286 -22.67 -2.39 -20.23
CA PRO A 286 -23.59 -3.34 -19.56
C PRO A 286 -23.64 -4.79 -20.08
N SER A 287 -22.97 -5.16 -21.17
CA SER A 287 -23.43 -6.31 -21.98
C SER A 287 -23.17 -7.70 -21.37
N THR A 288 -22.11 -7.90 -20.60
CA THR A 288 -21.73 -9.23 -20.07
C THR A 288 -22.28 -9.49 -18.68
N THR A 289 -22.16 -8.52 -17.77
CA THR A 289 -22.60 -8.65 -16.38
C THR A 289 -24.12 -8.65 -16.27
N PHE A 290 -24.82 -7.85 -17.08
CA PHE A 290 -26.28 -7.81 -17.07
C PHE A 290 -26.88 -9.16 -17.49
N LYS A 291 -26.39 -9.76 -18.58
CA LYS A 291 -26.81 -11.10 -19.02
C LYS A 291 -26.57 -12.17 -17.95
N GLN A 292 -25.44 -12.10 -17.25
CA GLN A 292 -25.12 -13.03 -16.16
C GLN A 292 -26.08 -12.87 -14.97
N LEU A 293 -26.43 -11.63 -14.62
CA LEU A 293 -27.41 -11.36 -13.55
C LEU A 293 -28.84 -11.74 -13.96
N THR A 294 -29.22 -11.64 -15.23
CA THR A 294 -30.51 -12.14 -15.73
C THR A 294 -30.59 -13.67 -15.60
N VAL A 295 -29.51 -14.39 -15.92
CA VAL A 295 -29.42 -15.85 -15.74
C VAL A 295 -29.50 -16.22 -14.25
N ILE A 296 -28.78 -15.49 -13.40
CA ILE A 296 -28.84 -15.67 -11.95
C ILE A 296 -30.26 -15.42 -11.44
N ARG A 297 -30.93 -14.34 -11.88
CA ARG A 297 -32.34 -14.04 -11.56
C ARG A 297 -33.30 -15.13 -12.01
N ALA A 298 -33.10 -15.69 -13.21
CA ALA A 298 -33.90 -16.80 -13.71
C ALA A 298 -33.74 -18.06 -12.83
N ILE A 299 -32.51 -18.35 -12.36
CA ILE A 299 -32.22 -19.42 -11.40
C ILE A 299 -32.88 -19.15 -10.04
N PHE A 300 -32.85 -17.90 -9.56
CA PHE A 300 -33.51 -17.49 -8.31
C PHE A 300 -35.03 -17.67 -8.36
N LEU A 301 -35.67 -17.25 -9.46
CA LEU A 301 -37.12 -17.29 -9.62
C LEU A 301 -37.69 -18.70 -9.85
N THR A 302 -36.90 -19.63 -10.39
CA THR A 302 -37.35 -21.03 -10.59
C THR A 302 -37.32 -21.84 -9.30
N ARG A 303 -36.44 -21.51 -8.35
CA ARG A 303 -36.27 -22.28 -7.11
C ARG A 303 -37.14 -21.79 -5.95
N SER A 304 -37.66 -20.56 -5.99
CA SER A 304 -38.65 -20.06 -5.02
C SER A 304 -40.08 -20.55 -5.28
N ARG A 305 -40.29 -21.22 -6.42
CA ARG A 305 -41.58 -21.82 -6.83
C ARG A 305 -41.63 -23.34 -6.62
N LEU A 306 -40.54 -23.94 -6.13
CA LEU A 306 -40.43 -25.34 -5.71
C LEU A 306 -40.33 -25.38 -4.18
#